data_AF-A0A1Y1KCB7-F1
#
_entry.id   AF-A0A1Y1KCB7-F1
#
_cell.length_a   1.000
_cell.length_b   1.000
_cell.length_c   1.000
_cell.angle_alpha   90.00
_cell.angle_beta   90.00
_cell.angle_gamma   90.00
#
_symmetry.space_group_name_H-M   'P 1'
#
loop_
_entity.id
_entity.type
_entity.pdbx_description
1 polymer ?
#
loop_
_entity_poly.entity_id
_entity_poly.type
_entity_poly.pdbx_seq_one_letter_code
_entity_poly.pdbx_strand_id
1 'polypeptide(L)'
;FRKGLVHVVGRISWYMHLAQLLRANSWGAEHQFREQRHAVRERLVKLYQEVLELEMNCVCATASAWNTAAKNVVGWSTLDKLVKNLLDMDAQVVEVVEKHCAERIRETLLQEYLDLDMSWTTGGEVIVESTTAHPMQMTQVVG
;
A
#
# COMPACT_ATOMS: atom_id res chain seq x y z
N PHE A 1 -1.97 6.15 11.86
CA PHE A 1 -1.72 6.56 10.46
C PHE A 1 -0.27 6.37 9.94
N ARG A 2 0.74 7.21 10.29
CA ARG A 2 2.10 7.18 9.66
C ARG A 2 2.76 5.79 9.58
N LYS A 3 2.72 5.01 10.68
CA LYS A 3 3.26 3.64 10.72
C LYS A 3 2.56 2.70 9.72
N GLY A 4 1.25 2.84 9.57
CA GLY A 4 0.45 2.08 8.61
C GLY A 4 0.77 2.41 7.15
N LEU A 5 1.03 3.69 6.86
CA LEU A 5 1.42 4.10 5.52
C LEU A 5 2.81 3.58 5.15
N VAL A 6 3.78 3.69 6.07
CA VAL A 6 5.13 3.12 5.91
C VAL A 6 5.07 1.61 5.64
N HIS A 7 4.19 0.93 6.36
CA HIS A 7 3.96 -0.50 6.21
C HIS A 7 3.43 -0.86 4.81
N VAL A 8 2.35 -0.22 4.35
CA VAL A 8 1.75 -0.52 3.03
C VAL A 8 2.70 -0.14 1.89
N VAL A 9 3.38 1.00 1.99
CA VAL A 9 4.35 1.43 0.96
C VAL A 9 5.56 0.50 0.91
N GLY A 10 6.05 0.02 2.06
CA GLY A 10 7.12 -0.98 2.13
C GLY A 10 6.77 -2.29 1.42
N ARG A 11 5.49 -2.65 1.44
CA ARG A 11 4.98 -3.92 0.95
C ARG A 11 4.47 -3.87 -0.49
N ILE A 12 4.74 -2.81 -1.24
CA ILE A 12 4.37 -2.76 -2.67
C ILE A 12 4.92 -3.98 -3.41
N SER A 13 6.19 -4.34 -3.18
CA SER A 13 6.78 -5.52 -3.81
C SER A 13 6.07 -6.81 -3.40
N TRP A 14 5.73 -6.97 -2.11
CA TRP A 14 4.90 -8.08 -1.62
C TRP A 14 3.58 -8.19 -2.40
N TYR A 15 2.81 -7.10 -2.47
CA TYR A 15 1.52 -7.10 -3.18
C TYR A 15 1.68 -7.50 -4.66
N MET A 16 2.70 -6.99 -5.34
CA MET A 16 2.97 -7.33 -6.76
C MET A 16 3.24 -8.83 -6.99
N HIS A 17 3.74 -9.54 -5.98
CA HIS A 17 4.10 -10.95 -6.08
C HIS A 17 2.99 -11.92 -5.64
N LEU A 18 1.93 -11.45 -4.96
CA LEU A 18 0.86 -12.30 -4.43
C LEU A 18 0.06 -13.07 -5.47
N ALA A 19 0.03 -12.60 -6.73
CA ALA A 19 -0.60 -13.33 -7.83
C ALA A 19 0.02 -14.73 -8.05
N GLN A 20 1.23 -14.99 -7.54
CA GLN A 20 1.84 -16.31 -7.53
C GLN A 20 1.01 -17.34 -6.76
N LEU A 21 0.28 -16.94 -5.71
CA LEU A 21 -0.56 -17.83 -4.91
C LEU A 21 -1.71 -18.45 -5.72
N LEU A 22 -2.05 -17.87 -6.88
CA LEU A 22 -3.11 -18.39 -7.75
C LEU A 22 -2.62 -19.41 -8.77
N ARG A 23 -1.34 -19.82 -8.70
CA ARG A 23 -0.75 -20.82 -9.60
C ARG A 23 -0.50 -22.12 -8.84
N ALA A 24 -0.87 -23.24 -9.45
CA ALA A 24 -0.69 -24.58 -8.89
C ALA A 24 0.76 -24.88 -8.50
N ASN A 25 1.72 -24.48 -9.34
CA ASN A 25 3.15 -24.70 -9.12
C ASN A 25 3.75 -23.93 -7.92
N SER A 26 2.99 -23.01 -7.33
CA SER A 26 3.38 -22.28 -6.13
C SER A 26 3.13 -23.06 -4.84
N TRP A 27 2.35 -24.13 -4.91
CA TRP A 27 1.86 -24.87 -3.75
C TRP A 27 2.66 -26.15 -3.53
N GLY A 28 2.85 -26.53 -2.26
CA GLY A 28 3.53 -27.77 -1.90
C GLY A 28 2.73 -29.02 -2.31
N ALA A 29 1.40 -28.89 -2.39
CA ALA A 29 0.52 -29.97 -2.81
C ALA A 29 -0.66 -29.48 -3.67
N GLU A 30 -0.86 -30.14 -4.81
CA GLU A 30 -1.90 -29.82 -5.80
C GLU A 30 -3.33 -29.91 -5.22
N HIS A 31 -3.60 -30.86 -4.31
CA HIS A 31 -4.92 -30.99 -3.70
C HIS A 31 -5.28 -29.78 -2.82
N GLN A 32 -4.32 -29.27 -2.04
CA GLN A 32 -4.51 -28.07 -1.22
C GLN A 32 -4.76 -26.84 -2.07
N PHE A 33 -4.06 -26.71 -3.21
CA PHE A 33 -4.32 -25.65 -4.17
C PHE A 33 -5.77 -25.68 -4.64
N ARG A 34 -6.28 -26.85 -5.05
CA ARG A 34 -7.67 -26.97 -5.55
C ARG A 34 -8.71 -26.60 -4.50
N GLU A 35 -8.50 -27.01 -3.26
CA GLU A 35 -9.40 -26.72 -2.14
C GLU A 35 -9.36 -25.23 -1.75
N GLN A 36 -8.17 -24.62 -1.72
CA GLN A 36 -7.97 -23.27 -1.19
C GLN A 36 -8.03 -22.16 -2.24
N ARG A 37 -7.89 -22.47 -3.54
CA ARG A 37 -7.76 -21.47 -4.62
C ARG A 37 -8.85 -20.41 -4.60
N HIS A 38 -10.11 -20.81 -4.40
CA HIS A 38 -11.23 -19.87 -4.37
C HIS A 38 -11.15 -18.93 -3.16
N ALA A 39 -10.92 -19.48 -1.97
CA ALA A 39 -10.79 -18.70 -0.74
C ALA A 39 -9.59 -17.73 -0.80
N VAL A 40 -8.44 -18.19 -1.30
CA VAL A 40 -7.25 -17.35 -1.49
C VAL A 40 -7.52 -16.25 -2.50
N ARG A 41 -8.18 -16.54 -3.63
CA ARG A 41 -8.54 -15.53 -4.63
C ARG A 41 -9.43 -14.44 -4.02
N GLU A 42 -10.46 -14.81 -3.28
CA GLU A 42 -11.34 -13.83 -2.63
C GLU A 42 -10.60 -12.97 -1.60
N ARG A 43 -9.71 -13.58 -0.82
CA ARG A 43 -8.88 -12.86 0.16
C ARG A 43 -7.95 -11.86 -0.54
N LEU A 44 -7.31 -12.26 -1.65
CA LEU A 44 -6.46 -11.36 -2.43
C LEU A 44 -7.27 -10.21 -3.05
N VAL A 45 -8.45 -10.47 -3.59
CA VAL A 45 -9.31 -9.39 -4.14
C VAL A 45 -9.66 -8.37 -3.06
N LYS A 46 -10.05 -8.82 -1.87
CA LYS A 46 -10.35 -7.93 -0.74
C LYS A 46 -9.12 -7.13 -0.29
N LEU A 47 -7.95 -7.77 -0.25
CA LEU A 47 -6.69 -7.10 0.06
C LEU A 47 -6.41 -5.96 -0.94
N TYR A 48 -6.49 -6.23 -2.25
CA TYR A 48 -6.27 -5.19 -3.26
C TYR A 48 -7.31 -4.08 -3.23
N GLN A 49 -8.58 -4.38 -2.92
CA GLN A 49 -9.61 -3.36 -2.77
C GLN A 49 -9.26 -2.38 -1.65
N GLU A 50 -8.80 -2.89 -0.50
CA GLU A 50 -8.43 -2.03 0.64
C GLU A 50 -7.14 -1.25 0.35
N VAL A 51 -6.15 -1.84 -0.34
CA VAL A 51 -4.95 -1.09 -0.78
C VAL A 51 -5.33 0.08 -1.70
N LEU A 52 -6.20 -0.17 -2.69
CA LEU A 52 -6.68 0.89 -3.60
C LEU A 52 -7.49 1.96 -2.87
N GLU A 53 -8.30 1.57 -1.89
CA GLU A 53 -9.06 2.52 -1.06
C GLU A 53 -8.11 3.38 -0.22
N LEU A 54 -7.03 2.81 0.33
CA LEU A 54 -5.99 3.58 1.03
C LEU A 54 -5.32 4.60 0.10
N GLU A 55 -4.93 4.17 -1.11
CA GLU A 55 -4.30 5.05 -2.10
C GLU A 55 -5.22 6.23 -2.46
N MET A 56 -6.48 5.94 -2.76
CA MET A 56 -7.47 6.97 -3.08
C MET A 56 -7.68 7.94 -1.92
N ASN A 57 -7.74 7.43 -0.68
CA ASN A 57 -7.82 8.27 0.51
C ASN A 57 -6.59 9.18 0.68
N CYS A 58 -5.38 8.69 0.37
CA CYS A 58 -4.16 9.50 0.40
C CYS A 58 -4.16 10.60 -0.67
N VAL A 59 -4.63 10.29 -1.88
CA VAL A 59 -4.79 11.27 -2.96
C VAL A 59 -5.80 12.34 -2.57
N CYS A 60 -6.97 11.94 -2.06
CA CYS A 60 -8.01 12.86 -1.59
C CYS A 60 -7.52 13.75 -0.45
N ALA A 61 -6.77 13.20 0.52
CA ALA A 61 -6.17 13.97 1.61
C ALA A 61 -5.20 15.04 1.07
N THR A 62 -4.35 14.67 0.11
CA THR A 62 -3.40 15.59 -0.53
C THR A 62 -4.12 16.69 -1.31
N ALA A 63 -5.13 16.33 -2.11
CA ALA A 63 -5.95 17.30 -2.85
C ALA A 63 -6.73 18.25 -1.91
N SER A 64 -7.20 17.74 -0.77
CA SER A 64 -7.89 18.53 0.25
C SER A 64 -7.01 19.56 0.96
N ALA A 65 -5.69 19.35 0.97
CA ALA A 65 -4.75 20.33 1.48
C ALA A 65 -4.72 21.60 0.61
N TRP A 66 -5.09 21.49 -0.67
CA TRP A 66 -5.18 22.60 -1.63
C TRP A 66 -6.61 23.16 -1.77
N ASN A 67 -7.64 22.41 -1.34
CA ASN A 67 -9.04 22.85 -1.38
C ASN A 67 -9.81 22.47 -0.10
N THR A 68 -10.13 23.49 0.71
CA THR A 68 -10.83 23.39 2.01
C THR A 68 -12.16 22.62 1.93
N ALA A 69 -12.81 22.54 0.76
CA ALA A 69 -14.05 21.79 0.57
C ALA A 69 -13.88 20.26 0.74
N ALA A 70 -12.67 19.72 0.61
CA ALA A 70 -12.40 18.28 0.76
C ALA A 70 -11.94 17.87 2.17
N LYS A 71 -11.78 18.81 3.12
CA LYS A 71 -11.42 18.51 4.52
C LYS A 71 -12.44 17.61 5.24
N ASN A 72 -13.69 17.58 4.78
CA ASN A 72 -14.76 16.80 5.39
C ASN A 72 -14.92 15.38 4.78
N VAL A 73 -14.13 15.03 3.75
CA VAL A 73 -14.26 13.75 3.04
C VAL A 73 -13.33 12.68 3.63
N VAL A 74 -12.20 13.08 4.21
CA VAL A 74 -11.23 12.14 4.81
C VAL A 74 -11.55 11.92 6.29
N GLY A 75 -12.37 10.91 6.57
CA GLY A 75 -12.53 10.39 7.92
C GLY A 75 -11.24 9.73 8.39
N TRP A 76 -10.40 10.43 9.15
CA TRP A 76 -9.15 9.87 9.68
C TRP A 76 -9.35 8.60 10.52
N SER A 77 -10.51 8.47 11.19
CA SER A 77 -10.91 7.24 11.89
C SER A 77 -11.17 6.08 10.95
N THR A 78 -11.67 6.33 9.74
CA THR A 78 -11.82 5.34 8.66
C THR A 78 -10.45 4.85 8.19
N LEU A 79 -9.48 5.76 8.12
CA LEU A 79 -8.14 5.48 7.61
C LEU A 79 -7.32 4.57 8.55
N ASP A 80 -7.40 4.79 9.87
CA ASP A 80 -6.77 3.90 10.85
C ASP A 80 -7.42 2.50 10.87
N LYS A 81 -8.74 2.42 10.66
CA LYS A 81 -9.46 1.14 10.52
C LYS A 81 -9.00 0.40 9.26
N LEU A 82 -8.88 1.10 8.14
CA LEU A 82 -8.44 0.56 6.85
C LEU A 82 -7.01 0.00 6.96
N VAL A 83 -6.09 0.77 7.53
CA VAL A 83 -4.74 0.28 7.84
C VAL A 83 -4.79 -0.99 8.70
N LYS A 84 -5.59 -1.01 9.77
CA LYS A 84 -5.70 -2.20 10.63
C LYS A 84 -6.21 -3.41 9.86
N ASN A 85 -7.23 -3.24 9.02
CA ASN A 85 -7.76 -4.31 8.17
C ASN A 85 -6.67 -4.85 7.22
N LEU A 86 -5.85 -3.98 6.63
CA LEU A 86 -4.72 -4.37 5.80
C LEU A 86 -3.72 -5.23 6.58
N LEU A 87 -3.34 -4.82 7.79
CA LEU A 87 -2.45 -5.62 8.66
C LEU A 87 -3.02 -7.02 8.92
N ASP A 88 -4.31 -7.09 9.27
CA ASP A 88 -4.99 -8.35 9.59
C ASP A 88 -5.12 -9.26 8.36
N MET A 89 -5.32 -8.70 7.17
CA MET A 89 -5.36 -9.45 5.92
C MET A 89 -3.97 -9.91 5.47
N ASP A 90 -2.95 -9.07 5.65
CA ASP A 90 -1.57 -9.44 5.37
C ASP A 90 -1.14 -10.63 6.22
N ALA A 91 -1.43 -10.61 7.52
CA ALA A 91 -1.17 -11.74 8.41
C ALA A 91 -1.86 -13.02 7.94
N GLN A 92 -3.11 -12.93 7.48
CA GLN A 92 -3.86 -14.04 6.93
C GLN A 92 -3.28 -14.57 5.60
N VAL A 93 -2.67 -13.72 4.78
CA VAL A 93 -2.01 -14.14 3.54
C VAL A 93 -0.66 -14.78 3.85
N VAL A 94 0.10 -14.24 4.80
CA VAL A 94 1.34 -14.87 5.29
C VAL A 94 1.07 -16.27 5.83
N GLU A 95 0.01 -16.45 6.60
CA GLU A 95 -0.38 -17.77 7.11
C GLU A 95 -0.62 -18.78 5.96
N VAL A 96 -1.23 -18.33 4.86
CA VAL A 96 -1.41 -19.18 3.66
C VAL A 96 -0.06 -19.51 3.02
N VAL A 97 0.83 -18.52 2.91
CA VAL A 97 2.17 -18.69 2.34
C VAL A 97 2.99 -19.70 3.15
N GLU A 98 3.01 -19.55 4.48
CA GLU A 98 3.77 -20.42 5.38
C GLU A 98 3.26 -21.87 5.35
N LYS A 99 1.94 -22.05 5.38
CA LYS A 99 1.31 -23.38 5.49
C LYS A 99 1.27 -24.17 4.19
N HIS A 100 1.09 -23.49 3.06
CA HIS A 100 0.68 -24.17 1.83
C HIS A 100 1.63 -23.99 0.64
N CYS A 101 2.50 -22.98 0.65
CA CYS A 101 3.40 -22.77 -0.47
C CYS A 101 4.57 -23.76 -0.47
N ALA A 102 5.05 -24.10 -1.66
CA ALA A 102 6.30 -24.82 -1.84
C ALA A 102 7.46 -23.98 -1.29
N GLU A 103 8.48 -24.64 -0.72
CA GLU A 103 9.56 -24.00 0.03
C GLU A 103 10.19 -22.81 -0.70
N ARG A 104 10.61 -23.00 -1.96
CA ARG A 104 11.21 -21.95 -2.78
C ARG A 104 10.29 -20.73 -2.95
N ILE A 105 8.99 -20.95 -3.14
CA ILE A 105 8.03 -19.87 -3.36
C ILE A 105 7.70 -19.17 -2.05
N ARG A 106 7.59 -19.93 -0.96
CA ARG A 106 7.43 -19.41 0.40
C ARG A 106 8.59 -18.48 0.74
N GLU A 107 9.83 -18.92 0.55
CA GLU A 107 11.02 -18.10 0.81
C GLU A 107 11.04 -16.81 -0.01
N THR A 108 10.80 -16.90 -1.32
CA THR A 108 10.73 -15.71 -2.19
C THR A 108 9.64 -14.74 -1.71
N LEU A 109 8.43 -15.21 -1.43
CA LEU A 109 7.34 -14.34 -1.02
C LEU A 109 7.60 -13.69 0.35
N LEU A 110 8.15 -14.45 1.32
CA LEU A 110 8.45 -13.90 2.65
C LEU A 110 9.61 -12.90 2.63
N GLN A 111 10.54 -12.99 1.67
CA GLN A 111 11.57 -11.95 1.47
C GLN A 111 10.96 -10.62 1.01
N GLU A 112 9.85 -10.64 0.27
CA GLU A 112 9.14 -9.43 -0.15
C GLU A 112 8.27 -8.85 0.98
N TYR A 113 7.98 -9.64 2.01
CA TYR A 113 7.14 -9.27 3.17
C TYR A 113 7.92 -8.44 4.21
N LEU A 114 8.52 -7.34 3.76
CA LEU A 114 9.30 -6.44 4.59
C LEU A 114 8.66 -5.05 4.61
N ASP A 115 8.70 -4.41 5.78
CA ASP A 115 8.27 -3.03 5.92
C ASP A 115 9.37 -2.09 5.39
N LEU A 116 8.98 -0.89 4.96
CA LEU A 116 9.95 0.10 4.46
C LEU A 116 10.87 0.49 5.61
N ASP A 117 12.18 0.31 5.44
CA ASP A 117 13.14 0.86 6.40
C ASP A 117 13.10 2.39 6.31
N MET A 118 12.75 3.05 7.42
CA MET A 118 12.68 4.52 7.53
C MET A 118 13.88 5.12 8.26
N SER A 119 14.95 4.33 8.51
CA SER A 119 16.17 4.75 9.21
C SER A 119 16.83 6.00 8.61
N TRP A 120 16.67 6.21 7.30
CA TRP A 120 17.12 7.38 6.53
C TRP A 120 16.40 8.70 6.87
N THR A 121 15.21 8.64 7.48
CA THR A 121 14.45 9.86 7.84
C THR A 121 14.83 10.48 9.18
N THR A 122 15.78 9.87 9.90
CA THR A 122 16.27 10.36 11.20
C THR A 122 17.47 11.31 11.12
N GLY A 123 17.94 11.64 9.90
CA GLY A 123 19.23 12.33 9.72
C GLY A 123 19.32 13.32 8.55
N GLY A 124 18.24 14.02 8.19
CA GLY A 124 18.32 15.07 7.18
C GLY A 124 17.16 16.04 7.28
N GLU A 125 17.44 17.28 7.66
CA GLU A 125 16.63 18.41 7.21
C GLU A 125 16.49 18.29 5.68
N VAL A 126 15.29 17.97 5.21
CA VAL A 126 14.96 18.17 3.81
C VAL A 126 14.92 19.69 3.63
N ILE A 127 16.06 20.25 3.23
CA ILE A 127 16.12 21.61 2.71
C ILE A 127 15.33 21.55 1.40
N VAL A 128 14.04 21.87 1.47
CA VAL A 128 13.25 22.18 0.28
C VAL A 128 13.77 23.52 -0.21
N GLU A 129 14.75 23.44 -1.10
CA GLU A 129 15.22 24.61 -1.83
C GLU A 129 14.02 25.18 -2.59
N SER A 130 13.49 26.29 -2.07
CA SER A 130 12.35 27.01 -2.65
C SER A 130 12.72 27.44 -4.05
N THR A 131 12.33 26.63 -5.02
CA THR A 131 12.55 26.91 -6.43
C THR A 131 11.58 28.02 -6.84
N THR A 132 12.07 29.24 -6.73
CA THR A 132 11.71 30.45 -7.50
C THR A 132 10.21 30.80 -7.57
N ALA A 133 9.81 31.77 -6.75
CA ALA A 133 8.71 32.66 -7.06
C ALA A 133 8.94 33.29 -8.45
N HIS A 134 8.09 32.97 -9.43
CA HIS A 134 7.95 33.78 -10.65
C HIS A 134 7.11 35.01 -10.30
N PRO A 135 7.65 36.25 -10.37
CA PRO A 135 6.81 37.43 -10.29
C PRO A 135 5.99 37.56 -11.58
N MET A 136 4.67 37.47 -11.48
CA MET A 136 3.77 37.91 -12.55
C MET A 136 3.98 39.41 -12.76
N GLN A 137 4.61 39.78 -13.87
CA GLN A 137 4.61 41.16 -14.34
C GLN A 137 3.22 41.47 -14.91
N MET A 138 2.47 42.36 -14.24
CA MET A 138 1.32 43.02 -14.86
C MET A 138 1.83 44.03 -15.89
N THR A 139 1.60 43.74 -17.16
CA THR A 139 1.75 44.74 -18.23
C THR A 139 0.53 45.65 -18.19
N GLN A 140 0.72 46.91 -17.78
CA GLN A 140 -0.27 47.97 -18.03
C GLN A 140 -0.28 48.27 -19.53
N VAL A 141 -1.44 48.12 -20.17
CA VAL A 141 -1.69 48.66 -21.51
C VAL A 141 -2.41 49.99 -21.32
N VAL A 142 -1.71 51.08 -21.64
CA VAL A 142 -2.27 52.41 -21.83
C VAL A 142 -2.60 52.55 -23.32
N GLY A 143 -3.86 52.85 -23.62
CA GLY A 143 -4.39 53.15 -24.95
C GLY A 143 -5.86 53.48 -24.87
#